data_AF-A0A953V696-F1
#
_entry.id   AF-A0A953V696-F1
#
_cell.length_a   1.000
_cell.length_b   1.000
_cell.length_c   1.000
_cell.angle_alpha   90.00
_cell.angle_beta   90.00
_cell.angle_gamma   90.00
#
_symmetry.space_group_name_H-M   'P 1'
#
loop_
_entity.id
_entity.type
_entity.pdbx_description
1 polymer ?
#
loop_
_entity_poly.entity_id
_entity_poly.type
_entity_poly.pdbx_seq_one_letter_code
_entity_poly.pdbx_strand_id
1 'polypeptide(L)'
;MLTEFHLETLLATGYALLLLVIAAGLEMMGRHSHKRADQYHNRGFRFHKNADHWECPHGARLERAEIDNELRVVRYRAPAHTCNSCPLKARCTDSDSGRELSVSLDPWLSSEIGRFHRGISLALLILAAVIMAVELVRHGRGPERWVLSAAVATLSLLALNVARGLRGDTRT
;
A
#
# COMPACT_ATOMS: atom_id res chain seq x y z
N MET A 1 2.03 -16.86 -40.84
CA MET A 1 3.07 -16.68 -39.80
C MET A 1 2.52 -16.75 -38.36
N LEU A 2 1.22 -17.01 -38.14
CA LEU A 2 0.60 -17.16 -36.81
C LEU A 2 0.11 -18.59 -36.51
N THR A 3 0.51 -19.59 -37.31
CA THR A 3 -0.14 -20.90 -37.37
C THR A 3 0.51 -22.03 -36.57
N GLU A 4 1.57 -21.78 -35.80
CA GLU A 4 2.21 -22.82 -34.95
C GLU A 4 2.38 -22.43 -33.47
N PHE A 5 1.58 -21.51 -32.96
CA PHE A 5 1.52 -21.35 -31.50
C PHE A 5 0.77 -22.53 -30.89
N HIS A 6 1.49 -23.34 -30.11
CA HIS A 6 0.86 -24.37 -29.30
C HIS A 6 -0.16 -23.70 -28.37
N LEU A 7 -1.39 -24.23 -28.35
CA LEU A 7 -2.47 -23.71 -27.50
C LEU A 7 -2.02 -23.61 -26.04
N GLU A 8 -1.18 -24.55 -25.61
CA GLU A 8 -0.52 -24.56 -24.29
C GLU A 8 0.28 -23.28 -24.03
N THR A 9 1.13 -22.86 -24.97
CA THR A 9 1.96 -21.66 -24.84
C THR A 9 1.12 -20.38 -24.82
N LEU A 10 0.05 -20.34 -25.62
CA LEU A 10 -0.92 -19.23 -25.61
C LEU A 10 -1.64 -19.11 -24.27
N LEU A 11 -2.14 -20.23 -23.73
CA LEU A 11 -2.81 -20.27 -22.43
C LEU A 11 -1.85 -19.92 -21.29
N ALA A 12 -0.63 -20.47 -21.30
CA ALA A 12 0.38 -20.19 -20.30
C ALA A 12 0.80 -18.72 -20.31
N THR A 13 1.03 -18.14 -21.49
CA THR A 13 1.35 -16.71 -21.64
C THR A 13 0.20 -15.83 -21.16
N GLY A 14 -1.04 -16.15 -21.55
CA GLY A 14 -2.23 -15.42 -21.09
C GLY A 14 -2.39 -15.47 -19.57
N TYR A 15 -2.17 -16.64 -18.96
CA TYR A 15 -2.25 -16.80 -17.52
C TYR A 15 -1.13 -16.04 -16.79
N ALA A 16 0.11 -16.10 -17.28
CA ALA A 16 1.23 -15.33 -16.73
C ALA A 16 0.96 -13.81 -16.78
N LEU A 17 0.39 -13.31 -17.90
CA LEU A 17 -0.02 -11.91 -18.02
C LEU A 17 -1.14 -11.55 -17.03
N LEU A 18 -2.14 -12.42 -16.86
CA LEU A 18 -3.20 -12.22 -15.87
C LEU A 18 -2.63 -12.10 -14.45
N LEU A 19 -1.74 -13.01 -14.06
CA LEU A 19 -1.07 -12.97 -12.75
C LEU A 19 -0.28 -11.67 -12.55
N LEU A 20 0.44 -11.22 -13.59
CA LEU A 20 1.19 -9.96 -13.56
C LEU A 20 0.25 -8.75 -13.37
N VAL A 21 -0.88 -8.71 -14.08
CA VAL A 21 -1.88 -7.64 -13.96
C VAL A 21 -2.48 -7.62 -12.54
N ILE A 22 -2.82 -8.78 -11.99
CA ILE A 22 -3.34 -8.88 -10.62
C ILE A 22 -2.29 -8.41 -9.60
N ALA A 23 -1.02 -8.85 -9.73
CA ALA A 23 0.06 -8.41 -8.87
C ALA A 23 0.27 -6.89 -8.93
N ALA A 24 0.28 -6.31 -10.13
CA ALA A 24 0.38 -4.86 -10.32
C ALA A 24 -0.82 -4.10 -9.72
N GLY A 25 -2.03 -4.65 -9.86
CA GLY A 25 -3.25 -4.09 -9.27
C GLY A 25 -3.20 -4.06 -7.75
N LEU A 26 -2.77 -5.16 -7.11
CA LEU A 26 -2.60 -5.25 -5.66
C LEU A 26 -1.55 -4.26 -5.16
N GLU A 27 -0.43 -4.11 -5.87
CA GLU A 27 0.62 -3.15 -5.49
C GLU A 27 0.14 -1.70 -5.65
N MET A 28 -0.60 -1.39 -6.73
CA MET A 28 -1.18 -0.06 -6.94
C MET A 28 -2.22 0.28 -5.87
N MET A 29 -3.07 -0.68 -5.50
CA MET A 29 -4.05 -0.51 -4.42
C MET A 29 -3.35 -0.27 -3.08
N GLY A 30 -2.29 -1.01 -2.77
CA GLY A 30 -1.47 -0.77 -1.58
C GLY A 30 -0.89 0.64 -1.54
N ARG A 31 -0.25 1.09 -2.64
CA ARG A 31 0.31 2.46 -2.73
C ARG A 31 -0.77 3.55 -2.61
N HIS A 32 -1.97 3.30 -3.15
CA HIS A 32 -3.09 4.24 -3.07
C HIS A 32 -3.62 4.35 -1.64
N SER A 33 -3.76 3.24 -0.93
CA SER A 33 -4.20 3.22 0.47
C SER A 33 -3.24 3.98 1.38
N HIS A 34 -1.92 3.81 1.21
CA HIS A 34 -0.92 4.57 1.97
C HIS A 34 -1.02 6.09 1.70
N LYS A 35 -1.09 6.50 0.41
CA LYS A 35 -1.23 7.92 0.06
C LYS A 35 -2.53 8.54 0.59
N ARG A 36 -3.63 7.79 0.60
CA ARG A 36 -4.93 8.29 1.05
C ARG A 36 -4.99 8.38 2.58
N ALA A 37 -4.39 7.43 3.31
CA ALA A 37 -4.30 7.47 4.77
C ALA A 37 -3.47 8.67 5.25
N ASP A 38 -2.31 8.92 4.65
CA ASP A 38 -1.45 10.06 5.00
C ASP A 38 -2.11 11.41 4.67
N GLN A 39 -2.86 11.50 3.56
CA GLN A 39 -3.48 12.74 3.10
C GLN A 39 -4.82 13.09 3.76
N TYR A 40 -5.56 12.12 4.29
CA TYR A 40 -6.86 12.38 4.94
C TYR A 40 -6.73 12.76 6.41
N HIS A 41 -5.72 12.26 7.12
CA HIS A 41 -5.66 12.43 8.57
C HIS A 41 -5.04 13.75 9.04
N ASN A 42 -4.04 14.29 8.34
CA ASN A 42 -3.16 15.32 8.90
C ASN A 42 -2.93 16.56 8.01
N ARG A 43 -3.91 17.03 7.23
CA ARG A 43 -3.70 18.26 6.44
C ARG A 43 -3.37 19.46 7.35
N GLY A 44 -2.08 19.74 7.46
CA GLY A 44 -1.49 20.77 8.32
C GLY A 44 -1.48 20.47 9.83
N PHE A 45 -1.92 19.28 10.26
CA PHE A 45 -1.80 18.87 11.67
C PHE A 45 -0.45 18.20 11.91
N ARG A 46 0.25 18.59 12.98
CA ARG A 46 1.58 18.09 13.33
C ARG A 46 1.53 17.32 14.65
N PHE A 47 2.11 16.12 14.68
CA PHE A 47 2.24 15.36 15.91
C PHE A 47 3.54 15.68 16.64
N HIS A 48 3.44 16.06 17.91
CA HIS A 48 4.59 16.34 18.78
C HIS A 48 4.84 15.16 19.71
N LYS A 49 5.80 14.30 19.35
CA LYS A 49 6.13 13.06 20.08
C LYS A 49 6.48 13.30 21.55
N ASN A 50 7.22 14.37 21.85
CA ASN A 50 7.71 14.65 23.21
C ASN A 50 6.59 14.99 24.20
N ALA A 51 5.44 15.45 23.70
CA ALA A 51 4.33 15.92 24.53
C ALA A 51 2.99 15.27 24.14
N ASP A 52 3.05 14.16 23.39
CA ASP A 52 1.92 13.33 22.93
C ASP A 52 0.66 14.15 22.58
N HIS A 53 0.79 15.05 21.62
CA HIS A 53 -0.33 15.86 21.18
C HIS A 53 -0.24 16.21 19.69
N TRP A 54 -1.39 16.57 19.15
CA TRP A 54 -1.48 17.11 17.80
C TRP A 54 -1.57 18.63 17.87
N GLU A 55 -0.94 19.32 16.94
CA GLU A 55 -1.05 20.76 16.75
C GLU A 55 -1.79 21.01 15.44
N CYS A 56 -2.78 21.90 15.46
CA CYS A 56 -3.52 22.26 14.25
C CYS A 56 -2.75 23.27 13.39
N PRO A 57 -3.16 23.52 12.13
CA PRO A 57 -2.50 24.50 11.26
C PRO A 57 -2.48 25.94 11.82
N HIS A 58 -3.37 26.24 12.78
CA HIS A 58 -3.48 27.52 13.46
C HIS A 58 -2.76 27.53 14.83
N GLY A 59 -2.03 26.47 15.18
CA GLY A 59 -1.20 26.38 16.38
C GLY A 59 -1.90 25.90 17.65
N ALA A 60 -3.20 25.59 17.59
CA ALA A 60 -3.91 25.04 18.75
C ALA A 60 -3.54 23.57 18.99
N ARG A 61 -3.31 23.22 20.26
CA ARG A 61 -3.05 21.84 20.69
C ARG A 61 -4.36 21.04 20.80
N LEU A 62 -4.31 19.79 20.36
CA LEU A 62 -5.34 18.77 20.53
C LEU A 62 -4.81 17.76 21.54
N GLU A 63 -5.55 17.63 22.64
CA GLU A 63 -5.21 16.73 23.73
C GLU A 63 -5.99 15.43 23.62
N ARG A 64 -5.48 14.38 24.23
CA ARG A 64 -6.13 13.06 24.25
C ARG A 64 -7.45 13.16 25.03
N ALA A 65 -8.57 12.98 24.33
CA ALA A 65 -9.91 13.03 24.90
C ALA A 65 -10.40 11.65 25.35
N GLU A 66 -10.17 10.63 24.51
CA GLU A 66 -10.67 9.27 24.76
C GLU A 66 -9.77 8.24 24.11
N ILE A 67 -9.70 7.04 24.71
CA ILE A 67 -9.09 5.86 24.11
C ILE A 67 -10.20 4.81 23.99
N ASP A 68 -10.57 4.48 22.76
CA ASP A 68 -11.47 3.39 22.47
C ASP A 68 -10.64 2.12 22.23
N ASN A 69 -10.63 1.24 23.23
CA ASN A 69 -9.86 0.00 23.18
C ASN A 69 -10.47 -1.06 22.27
N GLU A 70 -11.79 -1.04 22.05
CA GLU A 70 -12.47 -1.98 21.16
C GLU A 70 -12.13 -1.68 19.70
N LEU A 71 -12.22 -0.41 19.32
CA LEU A 71 -11.85 0.05 17.98
C LEU A 71 -10.34 0.30 17.82
N ARG A 72 -9.56 0.16 18.89
CA ARG A 72 -8.11 0.43 18.93
C ARG A 72 -7.77 1.82 18.39
N VAL A 73 -8.50 2.85 18.81
CA VAL A 73 -8.28 4.25 18.40
C VAL A 73 -8.13 5.20 19.58
N VAL A 74 -7.33 6.24 19.41
CA VAL A 74 -7.20 7.38 20.31
C VAL A 74 -7.86 8.60 19.67
N ARG A 75 -8.79 9.22 20.38
CA ARG A 75 -9.40 10.49 19.97
C ARG A 75 -8.67 11.64 20.63
N TYR A 76 -8.16 12.55 19.80
CA TYR A 76 -7.58 13.82 20.23
C TYR A 76 -8.56 14.95 19.91
N ARG A 77 -8.78 15.87 20.85
CA ARG A 77 -9.74 16.96 20.70
C ARG A 77 -9.09 18.30 20.99
N ALA A 78 -9.37 19.29 20.14
CA ALA A 78 -9.00 20.68 20.38
C ALA A 78 -9.95 21.31 21.39
N PRO A 79 -9.50 22.26 22.24
CA PRO A 79 -10.39 22.99 23.12
C PRO A 79 -11.49 23.71 22.35
N ALA A 80 -12.74 23.50 22.76
CA ALA A 80 -13.92 24.04 22.10
C ALA A 80 -13.84 25.57 21.92
N HIS A 81 -13.44 26.30 22.96
CA HIS A 81 -13.33 27.77 22.91
C HIS A 81 -12.30 28.25 21.88
N THR A 82 -11.17 27.55 21.74
CA THR A 82 -10.13 27.86 20.75
C THR A 82 -10.65 27.60 19.33
N CYS A 83 -11.37 26.50 19.11
CA CYS A 83 -11.99 26.22 17.82
C CYS A 83 -13.10 27.23 17.48
N ASN A 84 -13.98 27.55 18.42
CA ASN A 84 -15.14 28.42 18.22
C ASN A 84 -14.73 29.88 17.95
N SER A 85 -13.56 30.29 18.43
CA SER A 85 -12.98 31.61 18.17
C SER A 85 -12.05 31.64 16.94
N CYS A 86 -11.83 30.49 16.28
CA CYS A 86 -10.87 30.39 15.18
C CYS A 86 -11.48 30.86 13.86
N PRO A 87 -10.81 31.76 13.11
CA PRO A 87 -11.31 32.25 11.82
C PRO A 87 -11.36 31.16 10.73
N LEU A 88 -10.61 30.07 10.91
CA LEU A 88 -10.60 28.93 10.01
C LEU A 88 -11.68 27.89 10.33
N LYS A 89 -12.48 28.06 11.41
CA LYS A 89 -13.45 27.06 11.88
C LYS A 89 -14.37 26.59 10.75
N ALA A 90 -14.98 27.51 10.01
CA ALA A 90 -15.91 27.18 8.93
C ALA A 90 -15.33 26.26 7.84
N ARG A 91 -14.00 26.23 7.66
CA ARG A 91 -13.31 25.32 6.72
C ARG A 91 -12.60 24.15 7.41
N CYS A 92 -12.55 24.15 8.75
CA CYS A 92 -11.84 23.18 9.57
C CYS A 92 -12.81 22.18 10.22
N THR A 93 -13.84 22.64 10.93
CA THR A 93 -14.82 21.77 11.60
C THR A 93 -16.13 22.51 11.79
N ASP A 94 -17.22 21.77 11.63
CA ASP A 94 -18.59 22.17 11.96
C ASP A 94 -18.94 21.92 13.43
N SER A 95 -18.09 21.23 14.19
CA SER A 95 -18.31 20.93 15.60
C SER A 95 -18.11 22.15 16.52
N ASP A 96 -19.04 22.34 17.46
CA ASP A 96 -18.93 23.32 18.54
C ASP A 96 -18.17 22.79 19.77
N SER A 97 -17.94 21.48 19.85
CA SER A 97 -17.14 20.85 20.92
C SER A 97 -15.64 20.86 20.64
N GLY A 98 -15.24 21.37 19.48
CA GLY A 98 -13.86 21.39 18.99
C GLY A 98 -13.60 20.32 17.93
N ARG A 99 -12.50 20.49 17.19
CA ARG A 99 -12.06 19.53 16.17
C ARG A 99 -11.56 18.26 16.85
N GLU A 100 -12.10 17.13 16.42
CA GLU A 100 -11.63 15.81 16.84
C GLU A 100 -10.79 15.13 15.74
N LEU A 101 -9.76 14.40 16.15
CA LEU A 101 -8.93 13.53 15.32
C LEU A 101 -8.87 12.14 15.95
N SER A 102 -9.31 11.13 15.21
CA SER A 102 -9.28 9.72 15.66
C SER A 102 -8.07 9.02 15.08
N VAL A 103 -7.01 8.82 15.85
CA VAL A 103 -5.76 8.18 15.40
C VAL A 103 -5.75 6.71 15.83
N SER A 104 -5.40 5.80 14.93
CA SER A 104 -5.24 4.37 15.27
C SER A 104 -4.14 4.18 16.32
N LEU A 105 -4.41 3.37 17.35
CA LEU A 105 -3.42 2.86 18.31
C LEU A 105 -2.42 1.90 17.66
N ASP A 106 -2.83 1.30 16.54
CA ASP A 106 -2.01 0.37 15.76
C ASP A 106 -1.62 0.98 14.41
N PRO A 107 -0.62 1.90 14.36
CA PRO A 107 0.02 2.26 13.10
C PRO A 107 0.52 1.01 12.38
N TRP A 108 0.96 0.01 13.15
CA TRP A 108 1.43 -1.29 12.68
C TRP A 108 0.38 -2.03 11.83
N LEU A 109 -0.90 -2.00 12.19
CA LEU A 109 -1.94 -2.71 11.42
C LEU A 109 -2.03 -2.21 9.97
N SER A 110 -1.89 -0.91 9.77
CA SER A 110 -1.87 -0.32 8.42
C SER A 110 -0.61 -0.69 7.63
N SER A 111 0.54 -0.85 8.30
CA SER A 111 1.75 -1.38 7.66
C SER A 111 1.66 -2.88 7.36
N GLU A 112 1.00 -3.66 8.22
CA GLU A 112 0.82 -5.10 8.03
C GLU A 112 -0.07 -5.44 6.84
N ILE A 113 -1.15 -4.68 6.64
CA ILE A 113 -2.00 -4.84 5.46
C ILE A 113 -1.19 -4.57 4.18
N GLY A 114 -0.34 -3.54 4.18
CA GLY A 114 0.61 -3.28 3.10
C GLY A 114 1.58 -4.43 2.85
N ARG A 115 2.13 -5.01 3.93
CA ARG A 115 3.03 -6.17 3.88
C ARG A 115 2.34 -7.42 3.34
N PHE A 116 1.10 -7.66 3.72
CA PHE A 116 0.28 -8.77 3.22
C PHE A 116 0.04 -8.66 1.71
N HIS A 117 -0.36 -7.49 1.21
CA HIS A 117 -0.54 -7.26 -0.23
C HIS A 117 0.76 -7.45 -1.03
N ARG A 118 1.89 -6.99 -0.50
CA ARG A 118 3.22 -7.22 -1.10
C ARG A 118 3.58 -8.71 -1.10
N GLY A 119 3.24 -9.45 -0.04
CA GLY A 119 3.42 -10.90 0.05
C GLY A 119 2.64 -11.67 -1.02
N ILE A 120 1.35 -11.36 -1.20
CA ILE A 120 0.52 -11.95 -2.27
C ILE A 120 1.10 -11.60 -3.64
N SER A 121 1.46 -10.33 -3.87
CA SER A 121 2.03 -9.89 -5.15
C SER A 121 3.31 -10.64 -5.49
N LEU A 122 4.18 -10.86 -4.50
CA LEU A 122 5.40 -11.66 -4.66
C LEU A 122 5.08 -13.12 -5.04
N ALA A 123 4.10 -13.75 -4.39
CA ALA A 123 3.70 -15.11 -4.70
C ALA A 123 3.18 -15.24 -6.14
N LEU A 124 2.36 -14.28 -6.60
CA LEU A 124 1.85 -14.24 -7.97
C LEU A 124 2.97 -14.05 -9.01
N LEU A 125 3.95 -13.18 -8.72
CA LEU A 125 5.10 -12.95 -9.60
C LEU A 125 6.00 -14.20 -9.70
N ILE A 126 6.25 -14.90 -8.58
CA ILE A 126 7.00 -16.16 -8.58
C ILE A 126 6.26 -17.21 -9.40
N LEU A 127 4.94 -17.34 -9.22
CA LEU A 127 4.14 -18.30 -9.98
C LEU A 127 4.18 -18.00 -11.49
N ALA A 128 4.04 -16.73 -11.88
CA ALA A 128 4.18 -16.31 -13.27
C ALA A 128 5.57 -16.64 -13.84
N ALA A 129 6.63 -16.38 -13.08
CA ALA A 129 8.01 -16.70 -13.50
C ALA A 129 8.22 -18.21 -13.67
N VAL A 130 7.67 -19.05 -12.78
CA VAL A 130 7.73 -20.51 -12.87
C VAL A 130 7.01 -21.00 -14.12
N ILE A 131 5.80 -20.51 -14.41
CA ILE A 131 5.03 -20.89 -15.61
C ILE A 131 5.82 -20.55 -16.87
N MET A 132 6.37 -19.33 -16.95
CA MET A 132 7.18 -18.90 -18.10
C MET A 132 8.48 -19.69 -18.22
N ALA A 133 9.10 -20.10 -17.11
CA ALA A 133 10.29 -20.95 -17.12
C ALA A 133 9.99 -22.37 -17.62
N VAL A 134 8.83 -22.94 -17.25
CA VAL A 134 8.37 -24.24 -17.76
C VAL A 134 8.16 -24.16 -19.27
N GLU A 135 7.49 -23.12 -19.77
CA GLU A 135 7.32 -22.92 -21.21
C GLU A 135 8.64 -22.72 -21.95
N LEU A 136 9.59 -21.98 -21.36
CA LEU A 136 10.93 -21.83 -21.90
C LEU A 136 11.67 -23.18 -22.01
N VAL A 137 11.48 -24.10 -21.07
CA VAL A 137 12.09 -25.44 -21.12
C VAL A 137 11.40 -26.33 -22.16
N ARG A 138 10.07 -26.28 -22.26
CA ARG A 138 9.29 -27.13 -23.18
C ARG A 138 9.41 -26.68 -24.64
N HIS A 139 9.38 -25.36 -24.88
CA HIS A 139 9.27 -24.77 -26.21
C HIS A 139 10.45 -23.85 -26.59
N GLY A 140 11.52 -23.78 -25.77
CA GLY A 140 12.68 -22.90 -26.01
C GLY A 140 13.60 -23.29 -27.16
N ARG A 141 13.07 -23.75 -28.29
CA ARG A 141 13.82 -24.05 -29.51
C ARG A 141 13.55 -22.95 -30.55
N GLY A 142 14.59 -22.25 -31.00
CA GLY A 142 14.46 -21.16 -31.99
C GLY A 142 14.43 -19.74 -31.37
N PRO A 143 14.04 -18.71 -32.15
CA PRO A 143 14.12 -17.30 -31.75
C PRO A 143 13.21 -16.93 -30.57
N GLU A 144 12.14 -17.70 -30.35
CA GLU A 144 11.19 -17.52 -29.23
C GLU A 144 11.86 -17.67 -27.86
N ARG A 145 12.97 -18.42 -27.80
CA ARG A 145 13.76 -18.59 -26.57
C ARG A 145 14.20 -17.25 -26.00
N TRP A 146 14.59 -16.29 -26.83
CA TRP A 146 15.04 -14.97 -26.35
C TRP A 146 13.91 -14.18 -25.70
N VAL A 147 12.71 -14.24 -26.28
CA VAL A 147 11.52 -13.54 -25.76
C VAL A 147 11.09 -14.15 -24.42
N LEU A 148 10.99 -15.48 -24.36
CA LEU A 148 10.65 -16.20 -23.13
C LEU A 148 11.70 -15.99 -22.04
N SER A 149 12.99 -16.00 -22.38
CA SER A 149 14.09 -15.72 -21.44
C SER A 149 14.00 -14.30 -20.89
N ALA A 150 13.74 -13.30 -21.74
CA ALA A 150 13.57 -11.91 -21.32
C ALA A 150 12.36 -11.72 -20.40
N ALA A 151 11.24 -12.39 -20.70
CA ALA A 151 10.05 -12.36 -19.85
C ALA A 151 10.32 -12.96 -18.46
N VAL A 152 10.93 -14.15 -18.39
CA VAL A 152 11.33 -14.78 -17.12
C VAL A 152 12.28 -13.89 -16.33
N ALA A 153 13.29 -13.30 -16.97
CA ALA A 153 14.22 -12.40 -16.31
C ALA A 153 13.52 -11.17 -15.74
N THR A 154 12.59 -10.58 -16.49
CA THR A 154 11.82 -9.39 -16.06
C THR A 154 10.94 -9.71 -14.85
N LEU A 155 10.17 -10.81 -14.91
CA LEU A 155 9.34 -11.26 -13.78
C LEU A 155 10.17 -11.58 -12.55
N SER A 156 11.34 -12.21 -12.74
CA SER A 156 12.25 -12.54 -11.63
C SER A 156 12.85 -11.28 -10.99
N LEU A 157 13.22 -10.28 -11.80
CA LEU A 157 13.72 -9.00 -11.30
C LEU A 157 12.63 -8.24 -10.52
N LEU A 158 11.40 -8.23 -11.02
CA LEU A 158 10.25 -7.65 -10.31
C LEU A 158 10.01 -8.36 -8.97
N ALA A 159 9.97 -9.69 -8.96
CA ALA A 159 9.84 -10.48 -7.74
C ALA A 159 10.95 -10.18 -6.73
N LEU A 160 12.21 -10.10 -7.19
CA LEU A 160 13.36 -9.75 -6.34
C LEU A 160 13.24 -8.33 -5.77
N ASN A 161 12.78 -7.36 -6.56
CA ASN A 161 12.58 -6.00 -6.08
C ASN A 161 11.52 -5.94 -4.97
N VAL A 162 10.37 -6.61 -5.18
CA VAL A 162 9.31 -6.72 -4.17
C VAL A 162 9.81 -7.45 -2.92
N ALA A 163 10.55 -8.55 -3.07
CA ALA A 163 11.12 -9.31 -1.96
C ALA A 163 12.14 -8.50 -1.14
N ARG A 164 12.97 -7.68 -1.80
CA ARG A 164 13.89 -6.75 -1.10
C ARG A 164 13.12 -5.70 -0.31
N GLY A 165 12.04 -5.15 -0.88
CA GLY A 165 11.15 -4.22 -0.18
C GLY A 165 10.53 -4.84 1.08
N LEU A 166 10.10 -6.10 0.99
CA LEU A 166 9.59 -6.85 2.15
C LEU A 166 10.65 -7.10 3.23
N ARG A 167 11.88 -7.46 2.85
CA ARG A 167 12.98 -7.70 3.80
C ARG A 167 13.46 -6.41 4.49
N GLY A 168 13.43 -5.28 3.79
CA GLY A 168 13.78 -3.98 4.35
C GLY A 168 12.85 -3.56 5.49
N ASP A 169 11.55 -3.80 5.34
CA ASP A 169 10.52 -3.51 6.36
C ASP A 169 10.68 -4.37 7.63
N THR A 170 11.16 -5.62 7.50
CA THR A 170 11.31 -6.52 8.67
C THR A 170 12.46 -6.18 9.61
N ARG A 171 13.34 -5.25 9.23
CA ARG A 171 14.54 -4.88 10.01
C ARG A 171 14.42 -3.57 10.79
N THR A 172 13.30 -2.88 10.68
CA THR A 172 12.96 -1.66 11.45
C THR A 172 11.99 -1.99 12.56
#